data_AF-A0A7C7RZW5-F1
#
_entry.id   AF-A0A7C7RZW5-F1
#
_cell.length_a   1.000
_cell.length_b   1.000
_cell.length_c   1.000
_cell.angle_alpha   90.00
_cell.angle_beta   90.00
_cell.angle_gamma   90.00
#
_symmetry.space_group_name_H-M   'P 1'
#
loop_
_entity.id
_entity.type
_entity.pdbx_description
1 polymer ?
#
loop_
_entity_poly.entity_id
_entity_poly.type
_entity_poly.pdbx_seq_one_letter_code
_entity_poly.pdbx_strand_id
1 'polypeptide(L)'
;MVQEVSVAEGEVGREEASVTARLSSNALEVLKRRYLRRGSDGRPAETVEGMFRRVAHHVAAAEVAWGEEVERAEQVFYELITSLRFMPNSPTFTGAGTPLGQLAACFVLPIADDMGREADGIFQTLRNMALIQQTGGGTGFSFSRLRPRGAVVRSSGGQATGPVGFMRVFDTASEIVSQGGARRGANMAVLRVDHPDIEEFITCKTNENAITNFNISVGATDTFMRAVEEDGTIDLVNPRDGQVWRTVPAREIFGKIVAGAHRNGEPGMLFLDTANRDNPCPHLGGYEATNPCAEQFLLPYENCCLGSVNLARHVRVGENGHPAIDWEKLRETVGWGVRFLDDVVEANGY
;
A
#
# COMPACT_ATOMS: atom_id res chain seq x y z
N MET A 1 30.30 -39.03 -47.28
CA MET A 1 29.29 -40.02 -46.88
C MET A 1 28.30 -39.26 -46.03
N VAL A 2 27.11 -39.04 -46.59
CA VAL A 2 26.04 -38.22 -46.03
C VAL A 2 25.48 -38.94 -44.80
N GLN A 3 25.45 -38.30 -43.65
CA GLN A 3 24.61 -38.75 -42.53
C GLN A 3 23.40 -37.82 -42.49
N GLU A 4 22.29 -38.34 -42.98
CA GLU A 4 20.95 -37.79 -42.82
C GLU A 4 20.62 -37.75 -41.32
N VAL A 5 20.39 -36.55 -40.79
CA VAL A 5 19.74 -36.37 -39.51
C VAL A 5 18.24 -36.36 -39.79
N SER A 6 17.55 -37.43 -39.40
CA SER A 6 16.10 -37.55 -39.56
C SER A 6 15.41 -36.48 -38.71
N VAL A 7 14.64 -35.64 -39.37
CA VAL A 7 13.67 -34.75 -38.73
C VAL A 7 12.53 -35.64 -38.24
N ALA A 8 12.46 -35.87 -36.93
CA ALA A 8 11.30 -36.48 -36.31
C ALA A 8 10.26 -35.39 -36.05
N GLU A 9 9.23 -35.38 -36.90
CA GLU A 9 7.95 -34.73 -36.64
C GLU A 9 7.36 -35.26 -35.33
N GLY A 10 6.92 -34.34 -34.48
CA GLY A 10 6.40 -34.64 -33.15
C GLY A 10 5.48 -33.53 -32.66
N GLU A 11 4.45 -33.20 -33.45
CA GLU A 11 3.23 -32.59 -32.93
C GLU A 11 2.41 -33.68 -32.20
N VAL A 12 2.60 -33.81 -30.89
CA VAL A 12 1.65 -34.52 -30.01
C VAL A 12 1.61 -33.79 -28.66
N GLY A 13 0.47 -33.15 -28.40
CA GLY A 13 -0.05 -32.70 -27.11
C GLY A 13 0.94 -32.34 -25.99
N ARG A 14 1.22 -31.05 -25.82
CA ARG A 14 1.64 -30.55 -24.50
C ARG A 14 0.44 -30.72 -23.55
N GLU A 15 0.43 -31.78 -22.76
CA GLU A 15 -0.34 -31.81 -21.51
C GLU A 15 -0.09 -30.48 -20.79
N GLU A 16 -1.15 -29.72 -20.55
CA GLU A 16 -1.02 -28.48 -19.78
C GLU A 16 -0.45 -28.84 -18.41
N ALA A 17 0.82 -28.51 -18.19
CA ALA A 17 1.45 -28.68 -16.90
C ALA A 17 0.55 -28.07 -15.82
N SER A 18 0.27 -28.85 -14.76
CA SER A 18 -0.60 -28.43 -13.65
C SER A 18 -0.15 -27.06 -13.13
N VAL A 19 -1.08 -26.27 -12.57
CA VAL A 19 -0.77 -24.93 -12.04
C VAL A 19 0.40 -25.01 -11.06
N THR A 20 0.39 -26.00 -10.18
CA THR A 20 1.47 -26.33 -9.24
C THR A 20 2.82 -26.60 -9.92
N ALA A 21 2.87 -27.26 -11.07
CA ALA A 21 4.11 -27.52 -11.81
C ALA A 21 4.73 -26.24 -12.40
N ARG A 22 3.95 -25.17 -12.57
CA ARG A 22 4.42 -23.85 -13.06
C ARG A 22 5.01 -22.97 -11.95
N LEU A 23 4.86 -23.37 -10.68
CA LEU A 23 5.32 -22.61 -9.51
C LEU A 23 6.63 -23.17 -8.97
N SER A 24 7.50 -22.28 -8.48
CA SER A 24 8.72 -22.69 -7.80
C SER A 24 8.40 -23.31 -6.43
N SER A 25 9.31 -24.14 -5.91
CA SER A 25 9.20 -24.70 -4.55
C SER A 25 9.04 -23.60 -3.48
N ASN A 26 9.77 -22.50 -3.62
CA ASN A 26 9.66 -21.35 -2.73
C ASN A 26 8.27 -20.68 -2.80
N ALA A 27 7.72 -20.50 -4.00
CA ALA A 27 6.38 -19.94 -4.16
C ALA A 27 5.32 -20.84 -3.50
N LEU A 28 5.42 -22.16 -3.71
CA LEU A 28 4.53 -23.13 -3.07
C LEU A 28 4.62 -23.08 -1.54
N GLU A 29 5.81 -22.90 -0.98
CA GLU A 29 5.97 -22.79 0.47
C GLU A 29 5.35 -21.50 1.03
N VAL A 30 5.51 -20.38 0.31
CA VAL A 30 4.86 -19.11 0.69
C VAL A 30 3.33 -19.24 0.65
N LEU A 31 2.77 -19.84 -0.41
CA LEU A 31 1.33 -20.10 -0.52
C LEU A 31 0.82 -20.93 0.65
N LYS A 32 1.48 -22.05 0.96
CA LYS A 32 1.11 -22.93 2.08
C LYS A 32 1.17 -22.23 3.43
N ARG A 33 2.16 -21.36 3.65
CA ARG A 33 2.34 -20.68 4.94
C ARG A 33 1.38 -19.52 5.14
N ARG A 34 1.09 -18.75 4.09
CA ARG A 34 0.48 -17.41 4.22
C ARG A 34 -0.89 -17.27 3.56
N TYR A 35 -1.20 -18.07 2.54
CA TYR A 35 -2.37 -17.81 1.67
C TYR A 35 -3.41 -18.93 1.67
N LEU A 36 -2.99 -20.19 1.75
CA LEU A 36 -3.93 -21.30 1.85
C LEU A 36 -4.71 -21.19 3.16
N ARG A 37 -6.04 -21.23 3.04
CA ARG A 37 -6.92 -21.31 4.20
C ARG A 37 -6.58 -22.52 5.05
N ARG A 38 -6.74 -22.38 6.37
CA ARG A 38 -6.56 -23.46 7.33
C ARG A 38 -7.89 -23.85 7.96
N GLY A 39 -8.06 -25.15 8.18
CA GLY A 39 -9.17 -25.69 8.95
C GLY A 39 -9.01 -25.42 10.44
N SER A 40 -10.00 -25.83 11.23
CA SER A 40 -9.95 -25.74 12.69
C SER A 40 -8.82 -26.57 13.32
N ASP A 41 -8.31 -27.56 12.59
CA ASP A 41 -7.16 -28.39 12.95
C ASP A 41 -5.79 -27.76 12.57
N GLY A 42 -5.80 -26.56 11.99
CA GLY A 42 -4.61 -25.84 11.53
C GLY A 42 -4.00 -26.35 10.23
N ARG A 43 -4.58 -27.38 9.59
CA ARG A 43 -4.11 -27.94 8.31
C ARG A 43 -4.71 -27.16 7.12
N PRO A 44 -4.07 -27.16 5.94
CA PRO A 44 -4.64 -26.55 4.75
C PRO A 44 -6.03 -27.10 4.43
N ALA A 45 -7.02 -26.22 4.28
CA ALA A 45 -8.41 -26.53 3.95
C ALA A 45 -8.69 -26.45 2.43
N GLU A 46 -7.72 -25.98 1.64
CA GLU A 46 -7.82 -25.87 0.19
C GLU A 46 -6.48 -26.22 -0.49
N THR A 47 -6.54 -26.61 -1.76
CA THR A 47 -5.37 -26.77 -2.62
C THR A 47 -4.93 -25.42 -3.21
N VAL A 48 -3.74 -25.37 -3.83
CA VAL A 48 -3.27 -24.15 -4.53
C VAL A 48 -4.21 -23.78 -5.68
N GLU A 49 -4.61 -24.77 -6.48
CA GLU A 49 -5.58 -24.61 -7.56
C GLU A 49 -6.95 -24.16 -7.03
N GLY A 50 -7.38 -24.73 -5.89
CA GLY A 50 -8.63 -24.36 -5.23
C GLY A 50 -8.63 -22.91 -4.72
N MET A 51 -7.50 -22.46 -4.14
CA MET A 51 -7.30 -21.07 -3.72
C MET A 51 -7.42 -20.10 -4.91
N PHE A 52 -6.74 -20.39 -6.03
CA PHE A 52 -6.84 -19.56 -7.22
C PHE A 52 -8.25 -19.53 -7.80
N ARG A 53 -8.95 -20.68 -7.81
CA ARG A 53 -10.33 -20.78 -8.27
C ARG A 53 -11.27 -19.98 -7.38
N ARG A 54 -11.13 -20.08 -6.04
CA ARG A 54 -11.90 -19.30 -5.07
C ARG A 54 -11.76 -17.80 -5.33
N VAL A 55 -10.53 -17.32 -5.51
CA VAL A 55 -10.28 -15.89 -5.77
C VAL A 55 -10.92 -15.45 -7.08
N ALA A 56 -10.71 -16.19 -8.18
CA ALA A 56 -11.30 -15.86 -9.47
C ALA A 56 -12.83 -15.86 -9.43
N HIS A 57 -13.43 -16.91 -8.84
CA HIS A 57 -14.88 -17.04 -8.71
C HIS A 57 -15.50 -15.92 -7.89
N HIS A 58 -14.90 -15.61 -6.72
CA HIS A 58 -15.44 -14.59 -5.83
C HIS A 58 -15.40 -13.19 -6.44
N VAL A 59 -14.33 -12.85 -7.17
CA VAL A 59 -14.22 -11.55 -7.87
C VAL A 59 -15.18 -11.52 -9.06
N ALA A 60 -15.20 -12.57 -9.89
CA ALA A 60 -16.12 -12.64 -11.04
C ALA A 60 -17.60 -12.59 -10.67
N ALA A 61 -17.98 -12.98 -9.45
CA ALA A 61 -19.35 -12.87 -8.97
C ALA A 61 -19.87 -11.41 -8.95
N ALA A 62 -18.97 -10.41 -8.92
CA ALA A 62 -19.33 -9.00 -9.04
C ALA A 62 -19.92 -8.64 -10.42
N GLU A 63 -19.62 -9.42 -11.46
CA GLU A 63 -20.14 -9.18 -12.83
C GLU A 63 -21.67 -9.20 -12.92
N VAL A 64 -22.34 -9.84 -11.96
CA VAL A 64 -23.81 -9.78 -11.82
C VAL A 64 -24.30 -8.34 -11.68
N ALA A 65 -23.57 -7.46 -10.98
CA ALA A 65 -23.93 -6.06 -10.80
C ALA A 65 -23.90 -5.28 -12.12
N TRP A 66 -23.11 -5.75 -13.09
CA TRP A 66 -22.95 -5.14 -14.41
C TRP A 66 -23.82 -5.80 -15.50
N GLY A 67 -24.53 -6.89 -15.17
CA GLY A 67 -25.32 -7.66 -16.13
C GLY A 67 -24.48 -8.47 -17.11
N GLU A 68 -23.25 -8.82 -16.71
CA GLU A 68 -22.27 -9.54 -17.53
C GLU A 68 -22.20 -11.05 -17.15
N GLU A 69 -21.54 -11.84 -18.00
CA GLU A 69 -21.44 -13.29 -17.84
C GLU A 69 -20.33 -13.70 -16.85
N VAL A 70 -20.73 -14.10 -15.64
CA VAL A 70 -19.84 -14.47 -14.53
C VAL A 70 -18.86 -15.59 -14.91
N GLU A 71 -19.34 -16.64 -15.58
CA GLU A 71 -18.54 -17.81 -15.94
C GLU A 71 -17.39 -17.45 -16.88
N ARG A 72 -17.63 -16.48 -17.79
CA ARG A 72 -16.61 -15.98 -18.71
C ARG A 72 -15.53 -15.22 -17.95
N ALA A 73 -15.92 -14.31 -17.07
CA ALA A 73 -14.98 -13.53 -16.28
C ALA A 73 -14.17 -14.44 -15.35
N GLU A 74 -14.81 -15.39 -14.65
CA GLU A 74 -14.15 -16.35 -13.78
C GLU A 74 -13.05 -17.12 -14.53
N GLN A 75 -13.37 -17.63 -15.72
CA GLN A 75 -12.42 -18.41 -16.49
C GLN A 75 -11.21 -17.56 -16.91
N VAL A 76 -11.44 -16.33 -17.38
CA VAL A 76 -10.35 -15.42 -17.74
C VAL A 76 -9.50 -15.05 -16.53
N PHE A 77 -10.13 -14.70 -15.39
CA PHE A 77 -9.43 -14.34 -14.16
C PHE A 77 -8.59 -15.50 -13.62
N TYR A 78 -9.14 -16.72 -13.64
CA TYR A 78 -8.41 -17.91 -13.25
C TYR A 78 -7.20 -18.14 -14.14
N GLU A 79 -7.34 -18.02 -15.46
CA GLU A 79 -6.24 -18.17 -16.41
C GLU A 79 -5.17 -17.09 -16.21
N LEU A 80 -5.55 -15.84 -16.00
CA LEU A 80 -4.61 -14.73 -15.78
C LEU A 80 -3.72 -14.98 -14.55
N ILE A 81 -4.32 -15.40 -13.44
CA ILE A 81 -3.59 -15.64 -12.18
C ILE A 81 -2.74 -16.92 -12.30
N THR A 82 -3.27 -18.01 -12.83
CA THR A 82 -2.56 -19.29 -12.92
C THR A 82 -1.50 -19.34 -14.03
N SER A 83 -1.61 -18.50 -15.07
CA SER A 83 -0.55 -18.26 -16.04
C SER A 83 0.49 -17.24 -15.57
N LEU A 84 0.30 -16.67 -14.37
CA LEU A 84 1.13 -15.63 -13.77
C LEU A 84 1.25 -14.38 -14.63
N ARG A 85 0.27 -14.10 -15.51
CA ARG A 85 0.20 -12.88 -16.32
C ARG A 85 -0.17 -11.68 -15.45
N PHE A 86 -1.06 -11.89 -14.49
CA PHE A 86 -1.53 -10.91 -13.53
C PHE A 86 -1.60 -11.50 -12.12
N MET A 87 -1.37 -10.69 -11.10
CA MET A 87 -1.44 -11.11 -9.70
C MET A 87 -2.04 -9.99 -8.85
N PRO A 88 -3.18 -10.20 -8.14
CA PRO A 88 -3.72 -9.20 -7.24
C PRO A 88 -2.93 -9.12 -5.94
N ASN A 89 -3.17 -8.08 -5.13
CA ASN A 89 -2.53 -7.92 -3.84
C ASN A 89 -2.89 -9.04 -2.84
N SER A 90 -2.08 -9.19 -1.79
CA SER A 90 -2.25 -10.25 -0.79
C SER A 90 -3.65 -10.28 -0.13
N PRO A 91 -4.27 -9.16 0.27
CA PRO A 91 -5.62 -9.16 0.84
C PRO A 91 -6.69 -9.79 -0.04
N THR A 92 -6.61 -9.66 -1.36
CA THR A 92 -7.54 -10.36 -2.29
C THR A 92 -7.48 -11.87 -2.11
N PHE A 93 -6.28 -12.45 -1.90
CA PHE A 93 -6.15 -13.89 -1.64
C PHE A 93 -6.71 -14.32 -0.30
N THR A 94 -6.45 -13.54 0.74
CA THR A 94 -6.84 -13.87 2.12
C THR A 94 -8.30 -13.54 2.42
N GLY A 95 -8.89 -12.55 1.72
CA GLY A 95 -10.25 -12.06 1.95
C GLY A 95 -11.31 -12.71 1.05
N ALA A 96 -10.99 -13.00 -0.21
CA ALA A 96 -11.99 -13.43 -1.19
C ALA A 96 -12.73 -14.71 -0.78
N GLY A 97 -14.07 -14.67 -0.69
CA GLY A 97 -14.85 -15.84 -0.27
C GLY A 97 -14.56 -16.30 1.16
N THR A 98 -14.15 -15.38 2.03
CA THR A 98 -13.92 -15.63 3.46
C THR A 98 -14.75 -14.67 4.33
N PRO A 99 -14.96 -14.98 5.62
CA PRO A 99 -15.64 -14.07 6.53
C PRO A 99 -14.94 -12.72 6.74
N LEU A 100 -13.65 -12.58 6.39
CA LEU A 100 -12.94 -11.30 6.47
C LEU A 100 -13.45 -10.31 5.41
N GLY A 101 -13.77 -10.80 4.21
CA GLY A 101 -14.36 -10.02 3.10
C GLY A 101 -13.49 -8.91 2.49
N GLN A 102 -12.45 -8.46 3.19
CA GLN A 102 -11.64 -7.31 2.83
C GLN A 102 -10.52 -7.68 1.84
N LEU A 103 -10.47 -7.01 0.68
CA LEU A 103 -9.65 -7.32 -0.51
C LEU A 103 -8.63 -6.24 -0.89
N ALA A 104 -8.73 -5.03 -0.35
CA ALA A 104 -7.81 -3.91 -0.51
C ALA A 104 -6.61 -3.99 0.44
N ALA A 105 -5.49 -3.41 0.02
CA ALA A 105 -4.24 -3.45 0.78
C ALA A 105 -3.85 -2.12 1.43
N CYS A 106 -4.33 -1.02 0.88
CA CYS A 106 -3.81 0.31 1.17
C CYS A 106 -4.93 1.21 1.62
N PHE A 107 -4.71 1.97 2.70
CA PHE A 107 -5.68 2.87 3.30
C PHE A 107 -4.99 4.15 3.76
N VAL A 108 -5.63 5.30 3.64
CA VAL A 108 -5.22 6.55 4.31
C VAL A 108 -6.32 7.03 5.22
N LEU A 109 -6.00 7.27 6.49
CA LEU A 109 -6.94 7.78 7.48
C LEU A 109 -6.56 9.20 7.92
N PRO A 110 -7.53 10.12 8.02
CA PRO A 110 -7.27 11.46 8.56
C PRO A 110 -7.02 11.42 10.06
N ILE A 111 -6.29 12.40 10.56
CA ILE A 111 -6.14 12.66 12.00
C ILE A 111 -6.46 14.13 12.26
N ALA A 112 -7.64 14.40 12.80
CA ALA A 112 -8.02 15.71 13.32
C ALA A 112 -7.35 15.99 14.67
N ASP A 113 -7.14 17.26 14.99
CA ASP A 113 -6.56 17.75 16.26
C ASP A 113 -7.58 17.69 17.42
N ASP A 114 -8.21 16.54 17.57
CA ASP A 114 -9.23 16.22 18.56
C ASP A 114 -9.00 14.80 19.12
N MET A 115 -9.37 14.56 20.38
CA MET A 115 -9.11 13.28 21.04
C MET A 115 -10.04 12.15 20.56
N GLY A 116 -11.13 12.43 19.85
CA GLY A 116 -12.07 11.40 19.37
C GLY A 116 -13.55 11.72 19.56
N ARG A 117 -13.90 12.99 19.81
CA ARG A 117 -15.26 13.52 19.69
C ARG A 117 -15.66 13.63 18.21
N GLU A 118 -14.71 14.00 17.36
CA GLU A 118 -14.87 13.98 15.91
C GLU A 118 -14.59 12.57 15.36
N ALA A 119 -15.23 12.23 14.23
CA ALA A 119 -15.12 10.91 13.62
C ALA A 119 -13.71 10.57 13.13
N ASP A 120 -12.92 11.60 12.80
CA ASP A 120 -11.51 11.57 12.42
C ASP A 120 -10.57 11.99 13.55
N GLY A 121 -11.05 12.08 14.80
CA GLY A 121 -10.21 12.37 15.95
C GLY A 121 -9.20 11.24 16.25
N ILE A 122 -8.13 11.57 16.97
CA ILE A 122 -6.95 10.72 17.21
C ILE A 122 -7.32 9.27 17.59
N PHE A 123 -8.18 9.07 18.59
CA PHE A 123 -8.53 7.71 19.05
C PHE A 123 -9.62 7.03 18.21
N GLN A 124 -10.43 7.78 17.44
CA GLN A 124 -11.33 7.17 16.46
C GLN A 124 -10.53 6.62 15.27
N THR A 125 -9.56 7.40 14.79
CA THR A 125 -8.63 6.96 13.76
C THR A 125 -7.79 5.77 14.21
N LEU A 126 -7.34 5.75 15.48
CA LEU A 126 -6.67 4.59 16.06
C LEU A 126 -7.55 3.32 16.06
N ARG A 127 -8.83 3.47 16.40
CA ARG A 127 -9.80 2.36 16.33
C ARG A 127 -9.94 1.85 14.89
N ASN A 128 -10.10 2.76 13.92
CA ASN A 128 -10.24 2.40 12.51
C ASN A 128 -8.98 1.70 11.99
N MET A 129 -7.79 2.18 12.36
CA MET A 129 -6.52 1.51 12.07
C MET A 129 -6.50 0.08 12.59
N ALA A 130 -6.91 -0.15 13.84
CA ALA A 130 -6.92 -1.49 14.44
C ALA A 130 -7.85 -2.45 13.68
N LEU A 131 -9.02 -1.98 13.24
CA LEU A 131 -9.97 -2.79 12.44
C LEU A 131 -9.42 -3.12 11.04
N ILE A 132 -8.80 -2.15 10.38
CA ILE A 132 -8.17 -2.36 9.06
C ILE A 132 -6.99 -3.33 9.15
N GLN A 133 -6.17 -3.21 10.20
CA GLN A 133 -5.02 -4.09 10.38
C GLN A 133 -5.43 -5.51 10.79
N GLN A 134 -6.56 -5.66 11.51
CA GLN A 134 -7.12 -6.97 11.83
C GLN A 134 -7.41 -7.79 10.57
N THR A 135 -7.83 -7.14 9.48
CA THR A 135 -8.10 -7.77 8.18
C THR A 135 -6.91 -7.78 7.22
N GLY A 136 -5.77 -7.22 7.63
CA GLY A 136 -4.50 -7.28 6.90
C GLY A 136 -4.17 -6.06 6.02
N GLY A 137 -4.94 -4.97 6.14
CA GLY A 137 -4.69 -3.71 5.46
C GLY A 137 -3.54 -2.90 6.07
N GLY A 138 -2.84 -2.14 5.23
CA GLY A 138 -1.81 -1.19 5.63
C GLY A 138 -2.34 0.25 5.63
N THR A 139 -1.91 1.04 6.61
CA THR A 139 -2.53 2.34 6.92
C THR A 139 -1.56 3.51 6.84
N GLY A 140 -1.98 4.61 6.22
CA GLY A 140 -1.25 5.86 6.12
C GLY A 140 -1.90 6.98 6.88
N PHE A 141 -1.11 7.90 7.42
CA PHE A 141 -1.59 9.03 8.21
C PHE A 141 -0.76 10.29 7.95
N SER A 142 -1.45 11.43 7.82
CA SER A 142 -0.85 12.75 8.01
C SER A 142 -1.05 13.16 9.46
N PHE A 143 0.05 13.34 10.18
CA PHE A 143 0.03 13.90 11.55
C PHE A 143 0.13 15.44 11.54
N SER A 144 0.16 16.06 10.37
CA SER A 144 0.47 17.48 10.16
C SER A 144 -0.60 18.44 10.69
N ARG A 145 -1.82 17.95 10.92
CA ARG A 145 -2.92 18.75 11.49
C ARG A 145 -2.87 18.84 13.01
N LEU A 146 -2.15 17.93 13.67
CA LEU A 146 -2.03 17.93 15.12
C LEU A 146 -1.25 19.16 15.57
N ARG A 147 -1.70 19.79 16.66
CA ARG A 147 -0.95 20.92 17.24
C ARG A 147 0.44 20.48 17.72
N PRO A 148 1.44 21.38 17.67
CA PRO A 148 2.79 21.04 18.05
C PRO A 148 2.93 20.79 19.56
N ARG A 149 3.99 20.10 19.94
CA ARG A 149 4.36 19.85 21.32
C ARG A 149 4.51 21.16 22.09
N GLY A 150 4.00 21.20 23.32
CA GLY A 150 4.01 22.40 24.16
C GLY A 150 2.88 23.38 23.88
N ALA A 151 2.11 23.21 22.80
CA ALA A 151 0.93 24.05 22.53
C ALA A 151 -0.12 23.90 23.66
N VAL A 152 -0.77 25.01 24.01
CA VAL A 152 -1.73 25.05 25.11
C VAL A 152 -3.01 24.30 24.75
N VAL A 153 -3.42 23.38 25.62
CA VAL A 153 -4.69 22.64 25.52
C VAL A 153 -5.76 23.40 26.31
N ARG A 154 -6.55 24.23 25.63
CA ARG A 154 -7.53 25.14 26.27
C ARG A 154 -8.49 24.46 27.25
N SER A 155 -8.91 23.21 26.99
CA SER A 155 -9.87 22.50 27.83
C SER A 155 -9.30 22.02 29.16
N SER A 156 -8.00 21.71 29.22
CA SER A 156 -7.35 21.19 30.44
C SER A 156 -6.36 22.17 31.07
N GLY A 157 -5.97 23.24 30.36
CA GLY A 157 -4.88 24.13 30.76
C GLY A 157 -3.48 23.52 30.64
N GLY A 158 -3.37 22.27 30.17
CA GLY A 158 -2.10 21.57 30.00
C GLY A 158 -1.39 21.87 28.68
N GLN A 159 -0.30 21.15 28.43
CA GLN A 159 0.49 21.21 27.20
C GLN A 159 0.27 19.97 26.33
N ALA A 160 0.27 20.15 25.01
CA ALA A 160 0.14 19.07 24.05
C ALA A 160 1.42 18.24 23.96
N THR A 161 1.26 16.93 23.72
CA THR A 161 2.38 16.00 23.52
C THR A 161 3.00 16.11 22.10
N GLY A 162 2.26 16.68 21.15
CA GLY A 162 2.66 16.78 19.75
C GLY A 162 2.45 15.47 18.95
N PRO A 163 2.67 15.51 17.63
CA PRO A 163 2.41 14.40 16.72
C PRO A 163 3.27 13.17 17.02
N VAL A 164 4.56 13.35 17.30
CA VAL A 164 5.49 12.23 17.60
C VAL A 164 5.07 11.46 18.86
N GLY A 165 4.45 12.14 19.84
CA GLY A 165 3.88 11.49 21.01
C GLY A 165 2.73 10.54 20.67
N PHE A 166 1.78 11.00 19.85
CA PHE A 166 0.65 10.18 19.42
C PHE A 166 1.06 9.08 18.44
N MET A 167 2.08 9.30 17.60
CA MET A 167 2.66 8.25 16.76
C MET A 167 3.09 7.03 17.58
N ARG A 168 3.65 7.21 18.78
CA ARG A 168 4.03 6.10 19.67
C ARG A 168 2.82 5.29 20.13
N VAL A 169 1.68 5.93 20.37
CA VAL A 169 0.44 5.24 20.74
C VAL A 169 -0.03 4.34 19.58
N PHE A 170 0.01 4.87 18.35
CA PHE A 170 -0.34 4.12 17.15
C PHE A 170 0.64 2.97 16.91
N ASP A 171 1.94 3.20 17.12
CA ASP A 171 2.99 2.20 16.95
C ASP A 171 2.78 1.00 17.88
N THR A 172 2.54 1.26 19.17
CA THR A 172 2.28 0.20 20.16
C THR A 172 0.99 -0.54 19.87
N ALA A 173 -0.08 0.17 19.49
CA ALA A 173 -1.34 -0.48 19.14
C ALA A 173 -1.18 -1.39 17.92
N SER A 174 -0.45 -0.93 16.89
CA SER A 174 -0.18 -1.71 15.69
C SER A 174 0.60 -2.99 16.02
N GLU A 175 1.60 -2.92 16.90
CA GLU A 175 2.33 -4.11 17.37
C GLU A 175 1.40 -5.16 18.00
N ILE A 176 0.52 -4.73 18.89
CA ILE A 176 -0.40 -5.63 19.63
C ILE A 176 -1.42 -6.26 18.68
N VAL A 177 -2.03 -5.48 17.79
CA VAL A 177 -3.02 -5.98 16.81
C VAL A 177 -2.38 -6.99 15.86
N SER A 178 -1.14 -6.73 15.44
CA SER A 178 -0.37 -7.59 14.54
C SER A 178 -0.10 -8.99 15.09
N GLN A 179 -0.05 -9.16 16.42
CA GLN A 179 0.23 -10.45 17.05
C GLN A 179 -0.93 -11.45 16.90
N GLY A 180 -2.16 -10.96 16.66
CA GLY A 180 -3.35 -11.79 16.42
C GLY A 180 -3.70 -11.98 14.93
N GLY A 181 -3.09 -11.23 14.02
CA GLY A 181 -3.42 -11.20 12.59
C GLY A 181 -2.56 -12.12 11.72
N ALA A 182 -3.00 -12.39 10.49
CA ALA A 182 -2.23 -13.15 9.50
C ALA A 182 -0.96 -12.43 9.02
N ARG A 183 -0.89 -11.11 9.21
CA ARG A 183 0.17 -10.20 8.76
C ARG A 183 0.50 -9.17 9.85
N ARG A 184 1.78 -8.76 9.92
CA ARG A 184 2.20 -7.60 10.71
C ARG A 184 1.63 -6.32 10.10
N GLY A 185 1.04 -5.48 10.95
CA GLY A 185 0.59 -4.13 10.63
C GLY A 185 1.74 -3.29 10.12
N ALA A 186 1.44 -2.48 9.11
CA ALA A 186 2.39 -1.59 8.47
C ALA A 186 1.73 -0.22 8.37
N ASN A 187 2.49 0.81 8.76
CA ASN A 187 2.00 2.17 8.77
C ASN A 187 2.92 3.12 7.98
N MET A 188 2.33 4.18 7.40
CA MET A 188 3.06 5.38 6.97
C MET A 188 2.67 6.54 7.89
N ALA A 189 3.66 7.27 8.40
CA ALA A 189 3.45 8.55 9.05
C ALA A 189 4.08 9.66 8.20
N VAL A 190 3.29 10.68 7.93
CA VAL A 190 3.72 11.88 7.21
C VAL A 190 3.60 13.09 8.12
N LEU A 191 4.66 13.90 8.14
CA LEU A 191 4.62 15.22 8.73
C LEU A 191 5.11 16.24 7.71
N ARG A 192 4.32 17.28 7.46
CA ARG A 192 4.69 18.37 6.56
C ARG A 192 5.95 19.08 7.08
N VAL A 193 6.80 19.48 6.14
CA VAL A 193 8.11 20.08 6.44
C VAL A 193 8.03 21.42 7.20
N ASP A 194 6.90 22.12 7.09
CA ASP A 194 6.61 23.39 7.76
C ASP A 194 5.99 23.20 9.17
N HIS A 195 5.87 21.97 9.67
CA HIS A 195 5.35 21.72 11.02
C HIS A 195 6.41 22.04 12.10
N PRO A 196 6.08 22.68 13.25
CA PRO A 196 7.04 23.03 14.29
C PRO A 196 7.83 21.85 14.88
N ASP A 197 7.23 20.67 14.92
CA ASP A 197 7.87 19.44 15.41
C ASP A 197 8.63 18.65 14.32
N ILE A 198 8.90 19.24 13.15
CA ILE A 198 9.55 18.54 12.03
C ILE A 198 10.91 17.94 12.40
N GLU A 199 11.71 18.62 13.23
CA GLU A 199 13.01 18.11 13.65
C GLU A 199 12.89 16.91 14.61
N GLU A 200 11.92 16.95 15.53
CA GLU A 200 11.63 15.83 16.42
C GLU A 200 11.16 14.63 15.59
N PHE A 201 10.33 14.87 14.57
CA PHE A 201 9.86 13.84 13.64
C PHE A 201 11.00 13.22 12.82
N ILE A 202 11.87 14.02 12.19
CA ILE A 202 13.02 13.51 11.43
C ILE A 202 13.91 12.61 12.29
N THR A 203 14.06 12.93 13.58
CA THR A 203 14.96 12.22 14.49
C THR A 203 14.26 11.15 15.34
N CYS A 204 12.93 10.99 15.24
CA CYS A 204 12.16 10.12 16.13
C CYS A 204 12.54 8.63 16.05
N LYS A 205 13.12 8.22 14.92
CA LYS A 205 13.62 6.85 14.67
C LYS A 205 15.15 6.73 14.69
N THR A 206 15.85 7.71 15.26
CA THR A 206 17.30 7.60 15.50
C THR A 206 17.64 6.40 16.41
N ASN A 207 16.77 6.11 17.38
CA ASN A 207 16.75 4.83 18.07
C ASN A 207 15.76 3.92 17.34
N GLU A 208 16.26 2.89 16.65
CA GLU A 208 15.47 2.01 15.80
C GLU A 208 14.38 1.23 16.56
N ASN A 209 14.49 1.12 17.89
CA ASN A 209 13.49 0.45 18.72
C ASN A 209 12.40 1.39 19.27
N ALA A 210 12.46 2.69 18.97
CA ALA A 210 11.51 3.65 19.53
C ALA A 210 10.14 3.65 18.84
N ILE A 211 10.13 3.40 17.52
CA ILE A 211 8.95 3.31 16.66
C ILE A 211 9.29 2.27 15.59
N THR A 212 8.58 1.14 15.52
CA THR A 212 9.01 0.00 14.68
C THR A 212 7.98 -0.43 13.63
N ASN A 213 6.75 0.08 13.72
CA ASN A 213 5.62 -0.28 12.86
C ASN A 213 5.22 0.85 11.90
N PHE A 214 6.00 1.93 11.85
CA PHE A 214 5.87 3.01 10.89
C PHE A 214 7.07 3.07 9.95
N ASN A 215 6.81 3.25 8.67
CA ASN A 215 7.68 4.05 7.82
C ASN A 215 7.37 5.53 8.09
N ILE A 216 8.38 6.39 8.07
CA ILE A 216 8.20 7.84 8.23
C ILE A 216 8.68 8.59 6.99
N SER A 217 7.94 9.61 6.57
CA SER A 217 8.35 10.49 5.47
C SER A 217 8.01 11.94 5.75
N VAL A 218 8.90 12.84 5.32
CA VAL A 218 8.65 14.28 5.35
C VAL A 218 7.79 14.66 4.14
N GLY A 219 6.64 15.30 4.40
CA GLY A 219 5.82 15.92 3.38
C GLY A 219 6.47 17.21 2.89
N ALA A 220 7.24 17.11 1.81
CA ALA A 220 7.97 18.22 1.21
C ALA A 220 7.06 19.05 0.29
N THR A 221 7.30 20.35 0.28
CA THR A 221 6.64 21.33 -0.60
C THR A 221 7.65 21.87 -1.62
N ASP A 222 7.15 22.38 -2.74
CA ASP A 222 7.97 23.05 -3.75
C ASP A 222 8.68 24.26 -3.14
N THR A 223 8.03 24.97 -2.23
CA THR A 223 8.60 26.12 -1.52
C THR A 223 9.80 25.72 -0.66
N PHE A 224 9.71 24.60 0.07
CA PHE A 224 10.85 24.09 0.83
C PHE A 224 12.00 23.69 -0.08
N MET A 225 11.72 22.96 -1.17
CA MET A 225 12.78 22.52 -2.09
C MET A 225 13.51 23.69 -2.75
N ARG A 226 12.79 24.73 -3.20
CA ARG A 226 13.41 25.97 -3.69
C ARG A 226 14.27 26.65 -2.62
N ALA A 227 13.77 26.75 -1.39
CA ALA A 227 14.53 27.35 -0.29
C ALA A 227 15.81 26.56 0.02
N VAL A 228 15.84 25.24 -0.17
CA VAL A 228 17.06 24.43 -0.04
C VAL A 228 18.07 24.79 -1.14
N GLU A 229 17.61 24.86 -2.39
CA GLU A 229 18.46 25.20 -3.55
C GLU A 229 19.08 26.60 -3.39
N GLU A 230 18.26 27.58 -3.03
CA GLU A 230 18.60 29.00 -2.93
C GLU A 230 19.30 29.40 -1.61
N ASP A 231 19.56 28.45 -0.70
CA ASP A 231 20.12 28.70 0.63
C ASP A 231 19.25 29.67 1.48
N GLY A 232 17.93 29.53 1.33
CA GLY A 232 16.91 30.32 2.02
C GLY A 232 16.41 29.69 3.33
N THR A 233 15.30 30.23 3.82
CA THR A 233 14.67 29.83 5.08
C THR A 233 13.23 29.37 4.88
N ILE A 234 12.71 28.59 5.83
CA ILE A 234 11.28 28.26 5.93
C ILE A 234 10.72 28.66 7.30
N ASP A 235 9.44 29.00 7.32
CA ASP A 235 8.69 29.21 8.54
C ASP A 235 8.09 27.88 9.02
N LEU A 236 8.23 27.62 10.32
CA LEU A 236 7.56 26.53 11.01
C LEU A 236 6.28 27.08 11.63
N VAL A 237 5.14 26.60 11.15
CA VAL A 237 3.83 27.22 11.35
C VAL A 237 2.93 26.28 12.14
N ASN A 238 2.36 26.77 13.24
CA ASN A 238 1.37 26.01 13.99
C ASN A 238 0.10 25.81 13.15
N PRO A 239 -0.30 24.56 12.83
CA PRO A 239 -1.41 24.28 11.93
C PRO A 239 -2.77 24.76 12.46
N ARG A 240 -2.87 25.05 13.76
CA ARG A 240 -4.12 25.39 14.42
C ARG A 240 -4.49 26.87 14.33
N ASP A 241 -3.49 27.74 14.40
CA ASP A 241 -3.68 29.20 14.47
C ASP A 241 -2.89 29.97 13.41
N GLY A 242 -2.04 29.27 12.63
CA GLY A 242 -1.22 29.89 11.58
C GLY A 242 -0.05 30.71 12.13
N GLN A 243 0.23 30.65 13.43
CA GLN A 243 1.34 31.40 14.00
C GLN A 243 2.68 30.79 13.58
N VAL A 244 3.60 31.63 13.09
CA VAL A 244 5.00 31.26 12.91
C VAL A 244 5.65 31.10 14.28
N TRP A 245 6.10 29.89 14.59
CA TRP A 245 6.81 29.58 15.83
C TRP A 245 8.31 29.82 15.70
N ARG A 246 8.87 29.51 14.53
CA ARG A 246 10.29 29.65 14.26
C ARG A 246 10.53 29.72 12.76
N THR A 247 11.50 30.53 12.36
CA THR A 247 12.04 30.52 10.99
C THR A 247 13.40 29.82 11.03
N VAL A 248 13.64 28.87 10.14
CA VAL A 248 14.88 28.06 10.12
C VAL A 248 15.50 28.01 8.72
N PRO A 249 16.84 27.89 8.60
CA PRO A 249 17.48 27.64 7.31
C PRO A 249 17.00 26.32 6.71
N ALA A 250 16.54 26.33 5.46
CA ALA A 250 15.95 25.14 4.84
C ALA A 250 16.99 24.01 4.71
N ARG A 251 18.25 24.36 4.46
CA ARG A 251 19.37 23.41 4.37
C ARG A 251 19.67 22.68 5.67
N GLU A 252 19.36 23.26 6.83
CA GLU A 252 19.55 22.56 8.10
C GLU A 252 18.54 21.41 8.26
N ILE A 253 17.28 21.65 7.91
CA ILE A 253 16.23 20.62 7.92
C ILE A 253 16.54 19.55 6.87
N PHE A 254 16.89 19.96 5.64
CA PHE A 254 17.25 19.03 4.58
C PHE A 254 18.48 18.18 4.94
N GLY A 255 19.50 18.79 5.54
CA GLY A 255 20.68 18.08 6.03
C GLY A 255 20.34 17.01 7.08
N LYS A 256 19.40 17.29 7.99
CA LYS A 256 18.91 16.29 8.96
C LYS A 256 18.17 15.14 8.27
N ILE A 257 17.35 15.42 7.26
CA ILE A 257 16.66 14.39 6.45
C ILE A 257 17.68 13.47 5.78
N VAL A 258 18.66 14.06 5.06
CA VAL A 258 19.71 13.30 4.37
C VAL A 258 20.53 12.46 5.35
N ALA A 259 20.90 13.03 6.51
CA ALA A 259 21.66 12.33 7.52
C ALA A 259 20.89 11.14 8.13
N GLY A 260 19.58 11.28 8.34
CA GLY A 260 18.70 10.19 8.77
C GLY A 260 18.62 9.10 7.69
N ALA A 261 18.27 9.48 6.46
CA ALA A 261 18.13 8.56 5.34
C ALA A 261 19.42 7.77 5.08
N HIS A 262 20.58 8.40 5.19
CA HIS A 262 21.87 7.72 5.09
C HIS A 262 22.14 6.76 6.25
N ARG A 263 21.65 7.06 7.46
CA ARG A 263 21.89 6.24 8.65
C ARG A 263 21.09 4.94 8.63
N ASN A 264 19.78 5.02 8.39
CA ASN A 264 18.87 3.88 8.53
C ASN A 264 17.75 3.82 7.47
N GLY A 265 17.84 4.63 6.42
CA GLY A 265 16.83 4.69 5.36
C GLY A 265 15.65 5.62 5.66
N GLU A 266 15.65 6.35 6.78
CA GLU A 266 14.53 7.20 7.17
C GLU A 266 14.94 8.60 7.70
N PRO A 267 14.12 9.64 7.52
CA PRO A 267 12.82 9.61 6.85
C PRO A 267 12.94 9.59 5.32
N GLY A 268 11.91 9.05 4.66
CA GLY A 268 11.67 9.28 3.24
C GLY A 268 11.18 10.71 2.96
N MET A 269 10.89 11.00 1.70
CA MET A 269 10.31 12.27 1.27
C MET A 269 9.10 12.02 0.37
N LEU A 270 8.01 12.74 0.62
CA LEU A 270 6.81 12.75 -0.20
C LEU A 270 6.59 14.16 -0.73
N PHE A 271 6.60 14.32 -2.05
CA PHE A 271 6.42 15.62 -2.71
C PHE A 271 4.92 15.95 -2.84
N LEU A 272 4.36 16.55 -1.78
CA LEU A 272 2.92 16.76 -1.67
C LEU A 272 2.39 17.70 -2.75
N ASP A 273 3.15 18.75 -3.11
CA ASP A 273 2.72 19.73 -4.11
C ASP A 273 2.71 19.10 -5.52
N THR A 274 3.66 18.22 -5.83
CA THR A 274 3.65 17.44 -7.07
C THR A 274 2.43 16.51 -7.11
N ALA A 275 2.21 15.72 -6.06
CA ALA A 275 1.09 14.79 -6.00
C ALA A 275 -0.27 15.49 -6.13
N ASN A 276 -0.44 16.65 -5.48
CA ASN A 276 -1.68 17.41 -5.54
C ASN A 276 -1.92 18.12 -6.88
N ARG A 277 -0.85 18.46 -7.62
CA ARG A 277 -0.97 19.04 -8.96
C ARG A 277 -1.60 18.06 -9.95
N ASP A 278 -1.31 16.78 -9.79
CA ASP A 278 -1.82 15.69 -10.62
C ASP A 278 -3.00 14.95 -9.95
N ASN A 279 -3.55 15.48 -8.86
CA ASN A 279 -4.74 14.93 -8.22
C ASN A 279 -5.94 15.04 -9.18
N PRO A 280 -6.55 13.92 -9.60
CA PRO A 280 -7.70 13.94 -10.52
C PRO A 280 -8.98 14.44 -9.85
N CYS A 281 -9.05 14.43 -8.51
CA CYS A 281 -10.22 14.78 -7.71
C CYS A 281 -9.95 15.90 -6.69
N PRO A 282 -9.38 17.05 -7.08
CA PRO A 282 -8.94 18.09 -6.13
C PRO A 282 -10.10 18.77 -5.39
N HIS A 283 -11.32 18.62 -5.89
CA HIS A 283 -12.54 19.13 -5.28
C HIS A 283 -13.00 18.30 -4.06
N LEU A 284 -12.49 17.08 -3.88
CA LEU A 284 -12.79 16.22 -2.73
C LEU A 284 -11.80 16.40 -1.57
N GLY A 285 -10.59 16.91 -1.86
CA GLY A 285 -9.56 17.15 -0.88
C GLY A 285 -8.16 17.15 -1.50
N GLY A 286 -7.17 17.39 -0.65
CA GLY A 286 -5.75 17.28 -1.01
C GLY A 286 -5.13 16.01 -0.44
N TYR A 287 -4.14 15.46 -1.14
CA TYR A 287 -3.29 14.41 -0.63
C TYR A 287 -2.37 14.94 0.46
N GLU A 288 -2.49 14.38 1.65
CA GLU A 288 -1.62 14.70 2.79
C GLU A 288 -0.71 13.53 3.20
N ALA A 289 -1.03 12.32 2.76
CA ALA A 289 -0.29 11.11 3.08
C ALA A 289 -0.41 10.06 1.98
N THR A 290 0.34 8.98 2.14
CA THR A 290 0.28 7.78 1.31
C THR A 290 0.01 6.56 2.18
N ASN A 291 -0.28 5.44 1.53
CA ASN A 291 -0.20 4.12 2.16
C ASN A 291 1.25 3.78 2.64
N PRO A 292 1.47 2.66 3.37
CA PRO A 292 2.76 2.32 3.98
C PRO A 292 3.99 2.34 3.07
N CYS A 293 3.83 1.98 1.78
CA CYS A 293 4.94 1.85 0.84
C CYS A 293 5.07 3.04 -0.13
N ALA A 294 4.30 4.12 0.09
CA ALA A 294 4.34 5.38 -0.65
C ALA A 294 3.92 5.33 -2.13
N GLU A 295 3.41 4.22 -2.62
CA GLU A 295 3.00 4.06 -4.02
C GLU A 295 1.59 4.60 -4.33
N GLN A 296 0.76 4.83 -3.31
CA GLN A 296 -0.57 5.43 -3.46
C GLN A 296 -0.72 6.66 -2.55
N PHE A 297 -0.85 7.84 -3.17
CA PHE A 297 -1.44 9.00 -2.53
C PHE A 297 -2.96 8.82 -2.53
N LEU A 298 -3.57 8.92 -1.35
CA LEU A 298 -5.00 8.67 -1.16
C LEU A 298 -5.60 9.80 -0.33
N LEU A 299 -6.84 10.15 -0.64
CA LEU A 299 -7.63 11.10 0.16
C LEU A 299 -8.04 10.48 1.49
N PRO A 300 -8.49 11.29 2.47
CA PRO A 300 -9.02 10.79 3.72
C PRO A 300 -10.09 9.71 3.54
N TYR A 301 -9.91 8.56 4.19
CA TYR A 301 -10.76 7.37 4.13
C TYR A 301 -10.75 6.58 2.81
N GLU A 302 -9.94 6.97 1.82
CA GLU A 302 -9.78 6.15 0.62
C GLU A 302 -8.97 4.89 0.90
N ASN A 303 -9.34 3.83 0.18
CA ASN A 303 -8.58 2.60 0.08
C ASN A 303 -8.17 2.33 -1.37
N CYS A 304 -7.25 1.39 -1.58
CA CYS A 304 -6.81 1.00 -2.90
C CYS A 304 -6.57 -0.51 -2.99
N CYS A 305 -7.13 -1.10 -4.05
CA CYS A 305 -6.90 -2.48 -4.48
C CYS A 305 -5.81 -2.47 -5.56
N LEU A 306 -4.77 -3.28 -5.37
CA LEU A 306 -3.62 -3.31 -6.27
C LEU A 306 -3.55 -4.63 -7.02
N GLY A 307 -2.98 -4.58 -8.23
CA GLY A 307 -2.62 -5.74 -9.03
C GLY A 307 -1.35 -5.47 -9.81
N SER A 308 -0.66 -6.54 -10.20
CA SER A 308 0.63 -6.44 -10.90
C SER A 308 0.64 -7.33 -12.13
N VAL A 309 1.06 -6.75 -13.26
CA VAL A 309 1.29 -7.49 -14.50
C VAL A 309 2.73 -7.99 -14.54
N ASN A 310 2.91 -9.28 -14.84
CA ASN A 310 4.24 -9.86 -14.98
C ASN A 310 4.76 -9.68 -16.42
N LEU A 311 5.56 -8.64 -16.65
CA LEU A 311 6.09 -8.33 -17.99
C LEU A 311 6.91 -9.49 -18.60
N ALA A 312 7.55 -10.33 -17.78
CA ALA A 312 8.30 -11.49 -18.29
C ALA A 312 7.40 -12.54 -18.98
N ARG A 313 6.09 -12.56 -18.70
CA ARG A 313 5.10 -13.40 -19.40
C ARG A 313 4.60 -12.82 -20.72
N HIS A 314 5.08 -11.63 -21.07
CA HIS A 314 4.68 -10.84 -22.25
C HIS A 314 5.87 -10.57 -23.18
N VAL A 315 6.88 -11.44 -23.14
CA VAL A 315 8.03 -11.39 -24.04
C VAL A 315 7.91 -12.51 -25.08
N ARG A 316 8.12 -12.17 -26.34
CA ARG A 316 8.18 -13.08 -27.48
C ARG A 316 9.51 -12.91 -28.22
N VAL A 317 9.81 -13.84 -29.14
CA VAL A 317 10.90 -13.65 -30.10
C VAL A 317 10.39 -12.73 -31.22
N GLY A 318 11.07 -11.61 -31.43
CA GLY A 318 10.79 -10.67 -32.50
C GLY A 318 11.26 -11.17 -33.87
N GLU A 319 10.84 -10.48 -34.94
CA GLU A 319 11.22 -10.83 -36.32
C GLU A 319 12.73 -10.79 -36.56
N ASN A 320 13.45 -9.96 -35.77
CA ASN A 320 14.90 -9.86 -35.77
C ASN A 320 15.61 -10.91 -34.89
N GLY A 321 14.88 -11.89 -34.35
CA GLY A 321 15.41 -12.92 -33.45
C GLY A 321 15.70 -12.45 -32.02
N HIS A 322 15.45 -11.18 -31.69
CA HIS A 322 15.67 -10.63 -30.35
C HIS A 322 14.39 -10.63 -29.50
N PRO A 323 14.49 -10.63 -28.16
CA PRO A 323 13.32 -10.46 -27.30
C PRO A 323 12.56 -9.17 -27.61
N ALA A 324 11.26 -9.29 -27.83
CA ALA A 324 10.35 -8.17 -28.07
C ALA A 324 9.11 -8.29 -27.17
N ILE A 325 8.49 -7.16 -26.83
CA ILE A 325 7.24 -7.16 -26.08
C ILE A 325 6.11 -7.68 -26.98
N ASP A 326 5.32 -8.60 -26.43
CA ASP A 326 4.04 -9.01 -26.98
C ASP A 326 2.97 -8.00 -26.56
N TRP A 327 2.82 -6.95 -27.37
CA TRP A 327 1.91 -5.84 -27.08
C TRP A 327 0.43 -6.24 -27.11
N GLU A 328 0.04 -7.22 -27.92
CA GLU A 328 -1.34 -7.70 -27.99
C GLU A 328 -1.71 -8.46 -26.71
N LYS A 329 -0.85 -9.40 -26.30
CA LYS A 329 -1.03 -10.14 -25.05
C LYS A 329 -0.97 -9.24 -23.83
N LEU A 330 -0.11 -8.23 -23.84
CA LEU A 330 -0.03 -7.24 -22.77
C LEU A 330 -1.31 -6.40 -22.71
N ARG A 331 -1.84 -5.94 -23.86
CA ARG A 331 -3.09 -5.20 -23.94
C ARG A 331 -4.26 -6.00 -23.37
N GLU A 332 -4.38 -7.28 -23.75
CA GLU A 332 -5.40 -8.19 -23.23
C GLU A 332 -5.29 -8.33 -21.70
N THR A 333 -4.08 -8.58 -21.20
CA THR A 333 -3.82 -8.76 -19.76
C THR A 333 -4.12 -7.50 -18.97
N VAL A 334 -3.76 -6.32 -19.50
CA VAL A 334 -4.06 -5.04 -18.85
C VAL A 334 -5.57 -4.78 -18.86
N GLY A 335 -6.26 -5.00 -19.98
CA GLY A 335 -7.71 -4.78 -20.07
C GLY A 335 -8.49 -5.62 -19.05
N TRP A 336 -8.20 -6.91 -18.98
CA TRP A 336 -8.81 -7.78 -17.98
C TRP A 336 -8.30 -7.55 -16.56
N GLY A 337 -7.05 -7.12 -16.38
CA GLY A 337 -6.53 -6.73 -15.07
C GLY A 337 -7.23 -5.51 -14.48
N VAL A 338 -7.57 -4.53 -15.33
CA VAL A 338 -8.40 -3.38 -14.93
C VAL A 338 -9.81 -3.85 -14.54
N ARG A 339 -10.46 -4.68 -15.37
CA ARG A 339 -11.79 -5.23 -15.03
C ARG A 339 -11.77 -6.02 -13.73
N PHE A 340 -10.76 -6.88 -13.53
CA PHE A 340 -10.57 -7.61 -12.28
C PHE A 340 -10.49 -6.68 -11.07
N LEU A 341 -9.69 -5.60 -11.15
CA LEU A 341 -9.54 -4.68 -10.03
C LEU A 341 -10.79 -3.84 -9.78
N ASP A 342 -11.56 -3.52 -10.82
CA ASP A 342 -12.86 -2.86 -10.71
C ASP A 342 -13.88 -3.77 -10.02
N ASP A 343 -13.95 -5.04 -10.40
CA ASP A 343 -14.79 -6.06 -9.75
C ASP A 343 -14.37 -6.31 -8.30
N VAL A 344 -13.08 -6.20 -7.97
CA VAL A 344 -12.61 -6.26 -6.58
C VAL A 344 -13.22 -5.12 -5.77
N VAL A 345 -13.38 -3.90 -6.31
CA VAL A 345 -13.99 -2.77 -5.58
C VAL A 345 -15.44 -3.10 -5.18
N GLU A 346 -16.20 -3.71 -6.09
CA GLU A 346 -17.59 -4.13 -5.86
C GLU A 346 -17.68 -5.34 -4.90
N ALA A 347 -16.80 -6.33 -5.06
CA ALA A 347 -16.77 -7.52 -4.20
C ALA A 347 -16.21 -7.27 -2.79
N ASN A 348 -15.59 -6.12 -2.55
CA ASN A 348 -14.86 -5.82 -1.33
C ASN A 348 -15.79 -5.61 -0.12
N GLY A 349 -15.50 -6.27 1.00
CA GLY A 349 -16.12 -5.98 2.29
C GLY A 349 -15.45 -4.79 2.99
N TYR A 350 -16.21 -3.72 3.27
CA TYR A 350 -15.73 -2.47 3.87
C TYR A 350 -15.96 -2.40 5.38
#